data_AF-A0A7C2TUQ5-F1
#
_entry.id   AF-A0A7C2TUQ5-F1
#
_cell.length_a   1.000
_cell.length_b   1.000
_cell.length_c   1.000
_cell.angle_alpha   90.00
_cell.angle_beta   90.00
_cell.angle_gamma   90.00
#
_symmetry.space_group_name_H-M   'P 1'
#
loop_
_entity.id
_entity.type
_entity.pdbx_description
1 polymer ?
#
loop_
_entity_poly.entity_id
_entity_poly.type
_entity_poly.pdbx_seq_one_letter_code
_entity_poly.pdbx_strand_id
1 'polypeptide(L)'
;MQFKRKKNSSGYVSANVDVKATAEDITTSGKSPNITSYQRIRNEYIDDPDYIFIILSLKHRVYGEKDEVAGITKGIMEVVSHSEYDLKYISSADLNYNPALGTGQLQIRDIHYVDLEKRTTWEFLQMLDEKFIRSKGKASWLKLARRNQWIKEKE
;
A
#
# COMPACT_ATOMS: atom_id res chain seq x y z
N MET A 1 12.57 18.70 15.90
CA MET A 1 12.24 17.31 15.52
C MET A 1 10.72 17.19 15.41
N GLN A 2 10.20 16.82 14.24
CA GLN A 2 8.77 16.96 13.89
C GLN A 2 7.88 15.83 14.44
N PHE A 3 8.48 14.75 14.96
CA PHE A 3 7.78 13.57 15.47
C PHE A 3 7.70 13.57 16.99
N LYS A 4 6.49 13.38 17.52
CA LYS A 4 6.24 13.21 18.96
C LYS A 4 6.43 11.74 19.27
N ARG A 5 7.62 11.33 19.72
CA ARG A 5 7.87 9.95 20.15
C ARG A 5 7.16 9.71 21.49
N LYS A 6 5.87 9.37 21.46
CA LYS A 6 5.18 8.80 22.62
C LYS A 6 5.70 7.39 22.80
N LYS A 7 6.76 7.20 23.59
CA LYS A 7 7.10 5.87 24.11
C LYS A 7 6.01 5.47 25.10
N ASN A 8 4.95 4.83 24.60
CA ASN A 8 4.11 4.00 25.46
C ASN A 8 4.95 2.76 25.79
N SER A 9 5.09 2.46 27.08
CA SER A 9 5.91 1.39 27.63
C SER A 9 5.37 -0.03 27.36
N SER A 10 4.59 -0.22 26.30
CA SER A 10 4.10 -1.51 25.81
C SER A 10 4.54 -1.68 24.36
N GLY A 11 5.28 -2.75 24.06
CA GLY A 11 5.87 -3.02 22.75
C GLY A 11 4.87 -3.48 21.69
N TYR A 12 3.82 -2.70 21.44
CA TYR A 12 2.92 -2.94 20.32
C TYR A 12 3.45 -2.21 19.07
N VAL A 13 3.47 -2.91 17.95
CA VAL A 13 3.75 -2.35 16.63
C VAL A 13 2.42 -2.20 15.92
N SER A 14 2.10 -0.98 15.49
CA SER A 14 0.93 -0.72 14.67
C SER A 14 1.19 -1.24 13.26
N ALA A 15 0.36 -2.16 12.78
CA ALA A 15 0.56 -2.76 11.46
C ALA A 15 -0.75 -2.94 10.69
N ASN A 16 -0.67 -2.86 9.36
CA ASN A 16 -1.75 -3.21 8.45
C ASN A 16 -1.24 -4.14 7.35
N VAL A 17 -2.07 -5.11 6.95
CA VAL A 17 -1.80 -5.99 5.81
C VAL A 17 -2.88 -5.76 4.75
N ASP A 18 -2.47 -5.34 3.55
CA ASP A 18 -3.34 -5.25 2.38
C ASP A 18 -3.08 -6.47 1.48
N VAL A 19 -4.10 -7.30 1.31
CA VAL A 19 -4.00 -8.55 0.53
C VAL A 19 -4.59 -8.33 -0.86
N LYS A 20 -3.86 -8.74 -1.90
CA LYS A 20 -4.40 -8.83 -3.27
C LYS A 20 -4.19 -10.24 -3.80
N ALA A 21 -5.27 -10.84 -4.27
CA ALA A 21 -5.24 -12.13 -4.96
C ALA A 21 -5.36 -11.90 -6.47
N THR A 22 -4.48 -12.52 -7.24
CA THR A 22 -4.42 -12.39 -8.71
C THR A 22 -4.39 -13.77 -9.35
N ALA A 23 -5.12 -13.94 -10.44
CA ALA A 23 -5.13 -15.18 -11.20
C ALA A 23 -3.77 -15.41 -11.92
N GLU A 24 -3.23 -16.61 -11.83
CA GLU A 24 -1.94 -17.01 -12.45
C GLU A 24 -2.03 -17.08 -13.98
N ASP A 25 -3.20 -17.45 -14.50
CA ASP A 25 -3.50 -17.65 -15.92
C ASP A 25 -3.69 -16.34 -16.70
N ILE A 26 -3.81 -15.20 -16.00
CA ILE A 26 -3.99 -13.88 -16.62
C ILE A 26 -2.69 -13.08 -16.52
N THR A 27 -2.02 -12.86 -17.65
CA THR A 27 -0.72 -12.15 -17.73
C THR A 27 -0.76 -10.71 -17.19
N THR A 28 -1.89 -10.02 -17.32
CA THR A 28 -2.08 -8.65 -16.83
C THR A 28 -2.54 -8.57 -15.37
N SER A 29 -2.79 -9.71 -14.73
CA SER A 29 -3.27 -9.78 -13.36
C SER A 29 -2.19 -9.29 -12.40
N GLY A 30 -2.57 -8.37 -11.52
CA GLY A 30 -1.63 -7.74 -10.57
C GLY A 30 -0.92 -6.49 -11.08
N LYS A 31 -1.20 -6.03 -12.31
CA LYS A 31 -0.73 -4.72 -12.80
C LYS A 31 -1.54 -3.58 -12.21
N SER A 32 -0.86 -2.55 -11.73
CA SER A 32 -1.45 -1.28 -11.23
C SER A 32 -2.57 -1.41 -10.16
N PRO A 33 -2.56 -2.37 -9.20
CA PRO A 33 -3.60 -2.42 -8.19
C PRO A 33 -3.54 -1.22 -7.26
N ASN A 34 -4.72 -0.76 -6.84
CA ASN A 34 -4.88 0.24 -5.81
C ASN A 34 -4.66 -0.37 -4.42
N ILE A 35 -3.87 0.32 -3.59
CA ILE A 35 -3.51 -0.13 -2.24
C ILE A 35 -4.25 0.71 -1.19
N THR A 36 -3.93 2.00 -1.11
CA THR A 36 -4.46 2.89 -0.08
C THR A 36 -4.51 4.34 -0.57
N SER A 37 -5.21 5.21 0.15
CA SER A 37 -5.22 6.63 -0.19
C SER A 37 -3.98 7.34 0.35
N TYR A 38 -3.50 8.35 -0.38
CA TYR A 38 -2.40 9.21 0.05
C TYR A 38 -2.60 9.74 1.48
N GLN A 39 -3.79 10.29 1.75
CA GLN A 39 -4.10 10.87 3.05
C GLN A 39 -4.02 9.84 4.17
N ARG A 40 -4.58 8.64 3.98
CA ARG A 40 -4.58 7.59 5.00
C ARG A 40 -3.15 7.20 5.34
N ILE A 41 -2.39 6.75 4.35
CA ILE A 41 -1.06 6.21 4.62
C ILE A 41 -0.10 7.26 5.20
N ARG A 42 -0.22 8.51 4.74
CA ARG A 42 0.58 9.60 5.27
C ARG A 42 0.25 9.89 6.74
N ASN A 43 -1.03 9.85 7.13
CA ASN A 43 -1.44 10.03 8.53
C ASN A 43 -0.87 8.92 9.41
N GLU A 44 -1.00 7.65 9.00
CA GLU A 44 -0.50 6.50 9.78
C GLU A 44 1.00 6.66 10.12
N TYR A 45 1.83 7.00 9.13
CA TYR A 45 3.28 7.17 9.34
C TYR A 45 3.68 8.47 10.07
N ILE A 46 2.81 9.47 10.14
CA ILE A 46 3.04 10.68 10.93
C ILE A 46 2.67 10.46 12.38
N ASP A 47 1.57 9.77 12.61
CA ASP A 47 1.06 9.45 13.94
C ASP A 47 1.96 8.41 14.62
N ASP A 48 2.40 7.40 13.86
CA ASP A 48 3.33 6.35 14.31
C ASP A 48 4.46 6.14 13.29
N PRO A 49 5.66 6.70 13.52
CA PRO A 49 6.80 6.51 12.63
C PRO A 49 7.28 5.06 12.49
N ASP A 50 6.95 4.20 13.46
CA ASP A 50 7.30 2.77 13.50
C ASP A 50 6.19 1.90 12.88
N TYR A 51 5.14 2.52 12.31
CA TYR A 51 4.06 1.82 11.61
C TYR A 51 4.60 0.93 10.48
N ILE A 52 3.95 -0.23 10.29
CA ILE A 52 4.28 -1.19 9.24
C ILE A 52 3.06 -1.40 8.34
N PHE A 53 3.23 -1.22 7.04
CA PHE A 53 2.20 -1.53 6.06
C PHE A 53 2.69 -2.65 5.13
N ILE A 54 2.22 -3.87 5.38
CA ILE A 54 2.55 -5.03 4.55
C ILE A 54 1.57 -5.11 3.38
N ILE A 55 2.11 -5.30 2.18
CA ILE A 55 1.36 -5.72 1.01
C ILE A 55 1.62 -7.20 0.82
N LEU A 56 0.55 -8.00 0.84
CA LEU A 56 0.61 -9.43 0.56
C LEU A 56 -0.03 -9.71 -0.80
N SER A 57 0.80 -10.13 -1.73
CA SER A 57 0.41 -10.53 -3.08
C SER A 57 0.27 -12.03 -3.15
N LEU A 58 -0.90 -12.54 -3.55
CA LEU A 58 -1.15 -13.98 -3.73
C LEU A 58 -1.45 -14.26 -5.20
N LYS A 59 -0.70 -15.19 -5.81
CA LYS A 59 -1.10 -15.79 -7.09
C LYS A 59 -1.92 -17.04 -6.81
N HIS A 60 -3.04 -17.16 -7.51
CA HIS A 60 -3.89 -18.34 -7.41
C HIS A 60 -4.20 -18.93 -8.77
N ARG A 61 -4.39 -20.24 -8.80
CA ARG A 61 -4.95 -20.98 -9.93
C ARG A 61 -6.33 -21.49 -9.54
N VAL A 62 -7.27 -21.45 -10.47
CA VAL A 62 -8.61 -22.02 -10.28
C VAL A 62 -8.76 -23.24 -11.16
N TYR A 63 -9.18 -24.36 -10.59
CA TYR A 63 -9.51 -25.57 -11.34
C TYR A 63 -10.71 -26.30 -10.73
N GLY A 64 -11.32 -27.19 -11.52
CA GLY A 64 -12.49 -27.96 -11.10
C GLY A 64 -12.12 -29.43 -10.86
N GLU A 65 -12.60 -29.99 -9.77
CA GLU A 65 -12.51 -31.43 -9.48
C GLU A 65 -13.93 -32.03 -9.42
N LYS A 66 -14.17 -33.11 -10.16
CA LYS A 66 -15.47 -33.79 -10.10
C LYS A 66 -15.52 -34.70 -8.88
N ASP A 67 -16.49 -34.49 -8.02
CA ASP A 67 -16.83 -35.42 -6.97
C ASP A 67 -17.75 -36.51 -7.54
N GLU A 68 -17.21 -37.69 -7.80
CA GLU A 68 -17.97 -38.81 -8.39
C GLU A 68 -19.10 -39.32 -7.50
N VAL A 69 -19.01 -39.08 -6.18
CA VAL A 69 -20.01 -39.54 -5.21
C VAL A 69 -21.17 -38.55 -5.12
N ALA A 70 -20.87 -37.25 -5.06
CA ALA A 70 -21.88 -36.20 -4.97
C ALA A 70 -22.46 -35.78 -6.32
N GLY A 71 -21.81 -36.13 -7.44
CA GLY A 71 -22.19 -35.69 -8.78
C GLY A 71 -21.98 -34.18 -9.03
N ILE A 72 -21.18 -33.52 -8.19
CA ILE A 72 -20.95 -32.07 -8.19
C ILE A 72 -19.50 -31.78 -8.55
N THR A 73 -19.27 -30.74 -9.34
CA THR A 73 -17.92 -30.20 -9.59
C THR A 73 -17.53 -29.21 -8.48
N LYS A 74 -16.45 -29.47 -7.76
CA LYS A 74 -15.85 -28.57 -6.77
C LYS A 74 -14.93 -27.58 -7.49
N GLY A 75 -15.17 -26.29 -7.32
CA GLY A 75 -14.22 -25.25 -7.73
C GLY A 75 -13.15 -25.08 -6.65
N ILE A 76 -11.91 -25.37 -6.98
CA ILE A 76 -10.76 -25.24 -6.08
C ILE A 76 -9.96 -24.01 -6.49
N MET A 77 -9.67 -23.15 -5.53
CA MET A 77 -8.72 -22.05 -5.66
C MET A 77 -7.46 -22.40 -4.88
N GLU A 78 -6.37 -22.64 -5.60
CA GLU A 78 -5.07 -23.00 -5.03
C GLU A 78 -4.16 -21.79 -5.07
N VAL A 79 -3.51 -21.45 -3.94
CA VAL A 79 -2.46 -20.44 -3.90
C VAL A 79 -1.17 -21.07 -4.41
N VAL A 80 -0.67 -20.60 -5.55
CA VAL A 80 0.51 -21.15 -6.22
C VAL A 80 1.80 -20.42 -5.84
N SER A 81 1.71 -19.13 -5.50
CA SER A 81 2.85 -18.35 -5.04
C SER A 81 2.39 -17.12 -4.26
N HIS A 82 3.31 -16.51 -3.51
CA HIS A 82 3.08 -15.24 -2.83
C HIS A 82 4.33 -14.35 -2.86
N SER A 83 4.11 -13.06 -2.65
CA SER A 83 5.15 -12.07 -2.37
C SER A 83 4.67 -11.09 -1.31
N GLU A 84 5.57 -10.64 -0.45
CA GLU A 84 5.26 -9.73 0.65
C GLU A 84 6.27 -8.59 0.76
N TYR A 85 5.76 -7.37 1.00
CA TYR A 85 6.58 -6.16 1.02
C TYR A 85 6.10 -5.20 2.11
N ASP A 86 7.02 -4.55 2.82
CA ASP A 86 6.68 -3.32 3.54
C ASP A 86 6.62 -2.16 2.53
N LEU A 87 5.47 -1.51 2.42
CA LEU A 87 5.22 -0.39 1.51
C LEU A 87 6.27 0.71 1.63
N LYS A 88 6.82 0.93 2.85
CA LYS A 88 7.88 1.92 3.10
C LYS A 88 9.12 1.70 2.24
N TYR A 89 9.41 0.44 1.90
CA TYR A 89 10.62 0.05 1.18
C TYR A 89 10.39 -0.21 -0.31
N ILE A 90 9.18 -0.12 -0.82
CA ILE A 90 8.95 -0.25 -2.26
C ILE A 90 9.64 0.90 -3.01
N SER A 91 10.27 0.58 -4.13
CA SER A 91 10.99 1.55 -4.96
C SER A 91 10.07 2.71 -5.37
N SER A 92 10.65 3.88 -5.58
CA SER A 92 9.88 5.01 -6.08
C SER A 92 9.34 4.73 -7.49
N ALA A 93 10.06 3.97 -8.31
CA ALA A 93 9.63 3.63 -9.67
C ALA A 93 8.37 2.74 -9.70
N ASP A 94 8.18 1.92 -8.67
CA ASP A 94 7.06 1.00 -8.56
C ASP A 94 5.80 1.61 -7.93
N LEU A 95 5.90 2.81 -7.34
CA LEU A 95 4.78 3.49 -6.70
C LEU A 95 4.29 4.68 -7.53
N ASN A 96 2.99 4.72 -7.82
CA ASN A 96 2.37 5.81 -8.56
C ASN A 96 1.03 6.23 -7.95
N TYR A 97 0.59 7.46 -8.18
CA TYR A 97 -0.75 7.90 -7.81
C TYR A 97 -1.66 7.90 -9.02
N ASN A 98 -2.80 7.21 -8.90
CA ASN A 98 -3.87 7.34 -9.86
C ASN A 98 -4.66 8.63 -9.60
N PRO A 99 -4.62 9.62 -10.52
CA PRO A 99 -5.31 10.89 -10.31
C PRO A 99 -6.83 10.78 -10.47
N ALA A 100 -7.36 9.72 -11.08
CA ALA A 100 -8.79 9.60 -11.36
C ALA A 100 -9.65 9.36 -10.10
N LEU A 101 -9.05 8.97 -8.97
CA LEU A 101 -9.79 8.55 -7.78
C LEU A 101 -9.53 9.46 -6.58
N GLY A 102 -10.48 10.35 -6.27
CA GLY A 102 -10.54 11.14 -5.04
C GLY A 102 -9.24 11.90 -4.70
N THR A 103 -8.74 11.70 -3.47
CA THR A 103 -7.47 12.24 -2.94
C THR A 103 -6.24 11.50 -3.48
N GLY A 104 -6.34 10.79 -4.60
CA GLY A 104 -5.29 9.96 -5.17
C GLY A 104 -5.18 8.62 -4.44
N GLN A 105 -5.27 7.53 -5.20
CA GLN A 105 -4.97 6.19 -4.70
C GLN A 105 -3.54 5.81 -5.09
N LEU A 106 -2.79 5.34 -4.10
CA LEU A 106 -1.46 4.79 -4.30
C LEU A 106 -1.61 3.44 -5.01
N GLN A 107 -0.90 3.29 -6.11
CA GLN A 107 -0.85 2.10 -6.94
C GLN A 107 0.56 1.55 -6.98
N ILE A 108 0.65 0.23 -7.07
CA ILE A 108 1.90 -0.49 -7.32
C ILE A 108 1.92 -0.90 -8.79
N ARG A 109 3.03 -0.67 -9.49
CA ARG A 109 3.17 -1.00 -10.93
C ARG A 109 2.86 -2.47 -11.22
N ASP A 110 3.43 -3.37 -10.43
CA ASP A 110 3.16 -4.80 -10.44
C ASP A 110 3.30 -5.34 -9.02
N ILE A 111 2.20 -5.83 -8.46
CA ILE A 111 2.18 -6.23 -7.04
C ILE A 111 2.98 -7.49 -6.74
N HIS A 112 3.36 -8.27 -7.75
CA HIS A 112 4.22 -9.44 -7.54
C HIS A 112 5.70 -9.13 -7.66
N TYR A 113 6.05 -8.06 -8.38
CA TYR A 113 7.42 -7.76 -8.78
C TYR A 113 7.73 -6.28 -8.58
N VAL A 114 8.30 -5.98 -7.42
CA VAL A 114 8.79 -4.64 -7.07
C VAL A 114 10.24 -4.68 -6.67
N ASP A 115 10.96 -3.60 -6.93
CA ASP A 115 12.27 -3.36 -6.39
C ASP A 115 12.15 -2.76 -4.98
N LEU A 116 13.11 -3.05 -4.11
CA LEU A 116 13.14 -2.54 -2.74
C LEU A 116 14.30 -1.56 -2.54
N GLU A 117 14.01 -0.45 -1.87
CA GLU A 117 14.96 0.60 -1.51
C GLU A 117 14.82 0.93 -0.02
N LYS A 118 15.93 0.85 0.72
CA LYS A 118 15.95 1.21 2.14
C LYS A 118 15.74 2.72 2.32
N ARG A 119 14.75 3.09 3.13
CA ARG A 119 14.42 4.48 3.44
C ARG A 119 13.92 4.63 4.87
N THR A 120 14.12 5.80 5.45
CA THR A 120 13.49 6.24 6.69
C THR A 120 12.02 6.60 6.45
N THR A 121 11.21 6.61 7.50
CA THR A 121 9.81 7.08 7.43
C THR A 121 9.72 8.51 6.90
N TRP A 122 10.70 9.37 7.20
CA TRP A 122 10.76 10.72 6.69
C TRP A 122 10.97 10.77 5.17
N GLU A 123 11.97 10.05 4.66
CA GLU A 123 12.23 9.96 3.21
C GLU A 123 11.05 9.35 2.46
N PHE A 124 10.39 8.36 3.05
CA PHE A 124 9.17 7.78 2.50
C PHE A 124 8.05 8.82 2.40
N LEU A 125 7.78 9.58 3.47
CA LEU A 125 6.77 10.66 3.45
C LEU A 125 7.10 11.75 2.42
N GLN A 126 8.38 12.14 2.29
CA GLN A 126 8.81 13.11 1.28
C GLN A 126 8.54 12.58 -0.15
N MET A 127 8.86 11.31 -0.41
CA MET A 127 8.57 10.67 -1.69
C MET A 127 7.06 10.63 -1.98
N LEU A 128 6.23 10.31 -1.00
CA LEU A 128 4.77 10.33 -1.16
C LEU A 128 4.26 11.74 -1.47
N ASP A 129 4.76 12.75 -0.76
CA ASP A 129 4.41 14.16 -0.97
C ASP A 129 4.78 14.62 -2.37
N GLU A 130 5.99 14.34 -2.84
CA GLU A 130 6.47 14.67 -4.18
C GLU A 130 5.61 14.04 -5.28
N LYS A 131 5.30 12.75 -5.14
CA LYS A 131 4.44 12.03 -6.09
C LYS A 131 3.02 12.58 -6.08
N PHE A 132 2.48 12.88 -4.90
CA PHE A 132 1.14 13.45 -4.78
C PHE A 132 1.08 14.85 -5.39
N ILE A 133 2.05 15.72 -5.11
CA ILE A 133 2.16 17.06 -5.67
C ILE A 133 2.28 17.00 -7.19
N ARG A 134 3.05 16.06 -7.74
CA ARG A 134 3.16 15.84 -9.19
C ARG A 134 1.82 15.42 -9.81
N SER A 135 1.03 14.62 -9.10
CA SER A 135 -0.25 14.10 -9.57
C SER A 135 -1.42 15.09 -9.43
N LYS A 136 -1.49 15.83 -8.32
CA LYS A 136 -2.66 16.65 -7.92
C LYS A 136 -2.36 18.13 -7.71
N GLY A 137 -1.09 18.54 -7.77
CA GLY A 137 -0.64 19.92 -7.57
C GLY A 137 -0.44 20.32 -6.11
N LYS A 138 0.42 21.33 -5.91
CA LYS A 138 0.80 21.85 -4.59
C LYS A 138 -0.38 22.45 -3.80
N ALA A 139 -1.35 23.07 -4.47
CA ALA A 139 -2.53 23.64 -3.84
C ALA A 139 -3.40 22.55 -3.18
N SER A 140 -3.60 21.43 -3.86
CA SER A 140 -4.32 20.26 -3.34
C SER A 140 -3.60 19.66 -2.13
N TRP A 141 -2.28 19.56 -2.20
CA TRP A 141 -1.45 19.10 -1.09
C TRP A 141 -1.61 20.02 0.13
N LEU A 142 -1.52 21.34 -0.05
CA LEU A 142 -1.65 22.31 1.03
C LEU A 142 -3.04 22.28 1.69
N LYS A 143 -4.10 22.08 0.90
CA LYS A 143 -5.47 21.91 1.43
C LYS A 143 -5.56 20.68 2.34
N LEU A 144 -4.98 19.54 1.92
CA LEU A 144 -4.92 18.34 2.75
C LEU A 144 -4.05 18.54 3.99
N ALA A 145 -2.90 19.21 3.84
CA ALA A 145 -1.96 19.48 4.92
C ALA A 145 -2.57 20.33 6.03
N ARG A 146 -3.33 21.38 5.67
CA ARG A 146 -4.06 22.21 6.64
C ARG A 146 -5.18 21.42 7.30
N ARG A 147 -5.99 20.70 6.52
CA ARG A 147 -7.11 19.90 7.04
C ARG A 147 -6.68 18.84 8.05
N ASN A 148 -5.56 18.18 7.79
CA ASN A 148 -5.02 17.12 8.65
C ASN A 148 -3.91 17.63 9.59
N GLN A 149 -3.72 18.94 9.72
CA GLN A 149 -2.74 19.56 10.64
C GLN A 149 -1.30 19.03 10.48
N TRP A 150 -0.90 18.72 9.25
CA TRP A 150 0.44 18.24 8.92
C TRP A 150 1.52 19.32 9.06
N ILE A 151 1.10 20.58 8.91
CA ILE A 151 1.95 21.76 9.09
C ILE A 151 1.65 22.27 10.49
N LYS A 152 2.67 22.27 11.35
CA LYS A 152 2.58 22.93 12.65
C LYS A 152 2.73 24.42 12.42
N GLU A 153 1.67 25.18 12.61
CA GLU A 153 1.77 26.64 12.68
C GLU A 153 2.60 26.97 13.92
N LYS A 154 3.52 27.93 13.80
CA LYS A 154 4.22 28.45 14.98
C LYS A 154 3.17 29.24 15.77
N GLU A 155 2.96 28.84 17.02
CA GLU A 155 2.37 29.72 18.04
C GLU A 155 3.21 30.99 18.21
#